data_AF-A0A4Z0RWI6-F1
#
_entry.id   AF-A0A4Z0RWI6-F1
#
_cell.length_a   1.000
_cell.length_b   1.000
_cell.length_c   1.000
_cell.angle_alpha   90.00
_cell.angle_beta   90.00
_cell.angle_gamma   90.00
#
_symmetry.space_group_name_H-M   'P 1'
#
loop_
_entity.id
_entity.type
_entity.pdbx_description
1 polymer ?
#
loop_
_entity_poly.entity_id
_entity_poly.type
_entity_poly.pdbx_seq_one_letter_code
_entity_poly.pdbx_strand_id
1 'polypeptide(L)'
;MAKTTKLCFRSVLAIIGVMMLLTSAPKNVKADETPRFQVQLLNASVSEAKAVTKAETMWTTALQDPQMFKGTTATPNVTTITISFDDANNITGNSKTQQVAADVLGETADMQGVKQIVIHTKGIQEDYDLTSYATENSFLTSVLAHEIGHAMGLQHNLQDKNDLMYPVNLGPIQAISEWDASHLPWQVDTGAIQQLATKKSWLSQGMMVQRTSMFEARVAHLPTVFWTMVIGLAVASLLVVVRVVVWHRQVVKQMQQMATVAEVKE
;
A
#
# COMPACT_ATOMS: atom_id res chain seq x y z
N MET A 1 -16.40 -23.85 33.28
CA MET A 1 -15.96 -22.43 33.21
C MET A 1 -15.52 -21.96 31.81
N ALA A 2 -15.87 -22.63 30.70
CA ALA A 2 -15.45 -22.22 29.35
C ALA A 2 -16.60 -21.73 28.43
N LYS A 3 -17.86 -21.74 28.92
CA LYS A 3 -19.04 -21.32 28.13
C LYS A 3 -19.54 -19.90 28.42
N THR A 4 -19.17 -19.32 29.56
CA THR A 4 -19.58 -17.95 29.95
C THR A 4 -18.71 -16.86 29.34
N THR A 5 -17.45 -17.16 29.01
CA THR A 5 -16.49 -16.19 28.44
C THR A 5 -16.80 -15.80 27.00
N LYS A 6 -17.42 -16.70 26.21
CA LYS A 6 -17.83 -16.42 24.82
C LYS A 6 -19.04 -15.49 24.70
N LEU A 7 -19.87 -15.42 25.73
CA LEU A 7 -21.08 -14.58 25.71
C LEU A 7 -20.73 -13.11 25.99
N CYS A 8 -19.84 -12.84 26.94
CA CYS A 8 -19.39 -11.48 27.24
C CYS A 8 -18.62 -10.83 26.08
N PHE A 9 -17.85 -11.61 25.30
CA PHE A 9 -17.07 -11.07 24.18
C PHE A 9 -17.95 -10.64 22.99
N ARG A 10 -19.08 -11.31 22.78
CA ARG A 10 -20.07 -10.92 21.75
C ARG A 10 -20.87 -9.67 22.15
N SER A 11 -21.17 -9.52 23.44
CA SER A 11 -21.87 -8.33 23.95
C SER A 11 -20.99 -7.08 23.90
N VAL A 12 -19.68 -7.20 24.15
CA VAL A 12 -18.74 -6.06 24.06
C VAL A 12 -18.52 -5.63 22.60
N LEU A 13 -18.46 -6.56 21.64
CA LEU A 13 -18.38 -6.24 20.21
C LEU A 13 -19.66 -5.59 19.67
N ALA A 14 -20.84 -5.97 20.18
CA ALA A 14 -22.10 -5.34 19.82
C ALA A 14 -22.20 -3.90 20.38
N ILE A 15 -21.69 -3.64 21.59
CA ILE A 15 -21.69 -2.30 22.18
C ILE A 15 -20.69 -1.38 21.46
N ILE A 16 -19.52 -1.88 21.08
CA ILE A 16 -18.55 -1.11 20.26
C ILE A 16 -19.12 -0.83 18.85
N GLY A 17 -19.87 -1.78 18.27
CA GLY A 17 -20.56 -1.59 17.00
C GLY A 17 -21.70 -0.56 17.05
N VAL A 18 -22.40 -0.45 18.19
CA VAL A 18 -23.48 0.54 18.39
C VAL A 18 -22.94 1.91 18.81
N MET A 19 -21.79 1.98 19.50
CA MET A 19 -21.18 3.27 19.89
C MET A 19 -20.53 4.01 18.71
N MET A 20 -20.16 3.32 17.62
CA MET A 20 -19.73 3.97 16.37
C MET A 20 -20.90 4.57 15.55
N LEU A 21 -22.15 4.29 15.90
CA LEU A 21 -23.34 4.80 15.19
C LEU A 21 -23.93 6.09 15.80
N LEU A 22 -23.31 6.65 16.84
CA LEU A 22 -23.80 7.84 17.55
C LEU A 22 -22.78 8.97 17.66
N THR A 23 -21.82 9.05 16.73
CA THR A 23 -21.18 10.34 16.47
C THR A 23 -22.19 11.20 15.71
N SER A 24 -22.82 12.11 16.44
CA SER A 24 -23.65 13.20 15.93
C SER A 24 -23.15 13.66 14.58
N ALA A 25 -23.98 13.48 13.55
CA ALA A 25 -23.72 14.02 12.22
C ALA A 25 -23.44 15.52 12.38
N PRO A 26 -22.23 16.01 12.05
CA PRO A 26 -22.09 17.42 11.78
C PRO A 26 -23.10 17.74 10.67
N LYS A 27 -23.77 18.90 10.78
CA LYS A 27 -24.67 19.39 9.74
C LYS A 27 -23.85 19.60 8.46
N ASN A 28 -23.65 18.53 7.69
CA ASN A 28 -22.93 18.57 6.44
C ASN A 28 -23.87 19.08 5.37
N VAL A 29 -23.42 20.13 4.69
CA VAL A 29 -23.89 20.48 3.35
C VAL A 29 -23.90 19.19 2.55
N LYS A 30 -25.04 18.82 1.98
CA LYS A 30 -25.21 17.60 1.18
C LYS A 30 -24.00 17.48 0.24
N ALA A 31 -23.27 16.36 0.30
CA ALA A 31 -22.35 15.99 -0.77
C ALA A 31 -23.08 16.20 -2.10
N ASP A 32 -22.44 16.87 -3.05
CA ASP A 32 -23.02 17.10 -4.36
C ASP A 32 -23.18 15.74 -5.04
N GLU A 33 -24.38 15.15 -4.92
CA GLU A 33 -24.75 13.81 -5.40
C GLU A 33 -24.80 13.73 -6.94
N THR A 34 -24.24 14.71 -7.66
CA THR A 34 -24.23 14.74 -9.11
C THR A 34 -23.06 13.91 -9.64
N PRO A 35 -23.30 13.01 -10.60
CA PRO A 35 -22.22 12.33 -11.28
C PRO A 35 -21.31 13.34 -11.99
N ARG A 36 -20.00 13.18 -11.82
CA ARG A 36 -18.98 14.09 -12.39
C ARG A 36 -18.24 13.46 -13.55
N PHE A 37 -18.03 12.16 -13.46
CA PHE A 37 -17.20 11.41 -14.38
C PHE A 37 -17.93 10.20 -14.94
N GLN A 38 -17.61 9.91 -16.19
CA GLN A 38 -17.91 8.64 -16.83
C GLN A 38 -16.57 7.99 -17.18
N VAL A 39 -16.32 6.80 -16.66
CA VAL A 39 -15.14 6.02 -17.01
C VAL A 39 -15.49 5.08 -18.17
N GLN A 40 -14.71 5.15 -19.25
CA GLN A 40 -14.82 4.29 -20.42
C GLN A 40 -13.54 3.48 -20.58
N LEU A 41 -13.67 2.17 -20.64
CA LEU A 41 -12.55 1.25 -20.82
C LEU A 41 -12.41 0.85 -22.27
N LEU A 42 -11.20 0.96 -22.82
CA LEU A 42 -10.87 0.49 -24.17
C LEU A 42 -10.06 -0.80 -24.08
N ASN A 43 -10.60 -1.88 -24.66
CA ASN A 43 -9.95 -3.19 -24.80
C ASN A 43 -9.39 -3.80 -23.50
N ALA A 44 -10.00 -3.48 -22.35
CA ALA A 44 -9.56 -4.00 -21.05
C ALA A 44 -9.95 -5.47 -20.85
N SER A 45 -9.04 -6.24 -20.28
CA SER A 45 -9.30 -7.57 -19.72
C SER A 45 -10.20 -7.48 -18.47
N VAL A 46 -10.74 -8.63 -18.04
CA VAL A 46 -11.57 -8.73 -16.82
C VAL A 46 -10.78 -8.29 -15.57
N SER A 47 -9.49 -8.61 -15.52
CA SER A 47 -8.64 -8.25 -14.37
C SER A 47 -8.43 -6.74 -14.29
N GLU A 48 -8.12 -6.11 -15.42
CA GLU A 48 -7.93 -4.65 -15.54
C GLU A 48 -9.21 -3.88 -15.23
N ALA A 49 -10.35 -4.32 -15.76
CA ALA A 49 -11.64 -3.70 -15.45
C ALA A 49 -11.96 -3.76 -13.94
N LYS A 50 -11.58 -4.86 -13.28
CA LYS A 50 -11.71 -5.00 -11.82
C LYS A 50 -10.75 -4.07 -11.07
N ALA A 51 -9.54 -3.86 -11.58
CA ALA A 51 -8.58 -2.91 -11.00
C ALA A 51 -9.12 -1.47 -11.08
N VAL A 52 -9.68 -1.08 -12.23
CA VAL A 52 -10.30 0.25 -12.42
C VAL A 52 -11.46 0.44 -11.45
N THR A 53 -12.35 -0.55 -11.34
CA THR A 53 -13.49 -0.47 -10.40
C THR A 53 -13.02 -0.28 -8.95
N LYS A 54 -11.91 -0.92 -8.56
CA LYS A 54 -11.32 -0.71 -7.23
C LYS A 54 -10.73 0.69 -7.08
N ALA A 55 -10.04 1.21 -8.09
CA ALA A 55 -9.50 2.57 -8.09
C ALA A 55 -10.60 3.62 -7.97
N GLU A 56 -11.70 3.48 -8.72
CA GLU A 56 -12.92 4.29 -8.56
C GLU A 56 -13.47 4.20 -7.13
N THR A 57 -13.52 2.98 -6.57
CA THR A 57 -13.99 2.74 -5.21
C THR A 57 -13.12 3.44 -4.17
N MET A 58 -11.80 3.49 -4.37
CA MET A 58 -10.88 4.22 -3.48
C MET A 58 -11.25 5.69 -3.39
N TRP A 59 -11.46 6.33 -4.54
CA TRP A 59 -11.83 7.75 -4.62
C TRP A 59 -13.23 8.04 -4.08
N THR A 60 -14.25 7.29 -4.50
CA THR A 60 -15.63 7.46 -4.01
C THR A 60 -15.73 7.25 -2.49
N THR A 61 -14.97 6.31 -1.93
CA THR A 61 -14.92 6.08 -0.48
C THR A 61 -14.18 7.21 0.24
N ALA A 62 -13.03 7.64 -0.29
CA ALA A 62 -12.22 8.70 0.33
C ALA A 62 -12.95 10.04 0.36
N LEU A 63 -13.63 10.39 -0.73
CA LEU A 63 -14.36 11.65 -0.88
C LEU A 63 -15.81 11.57 -0.38
N GLN A 64 -16.27 10.38 0.04
CA GLN A 64 -17.65 10.10 0.44
C GLN A 64 -18.67 10.49 -0.65
N ASP A 65 -18.29 10.35 -1.91
CA ASP A 65 -19.11 10.66 -3.07
C ASP A 65 -19.32 9.38 -3.91
N PRO A 66 -20.38 8.59 -3.64
CA PRO A 66 -20.65 7.36 -4.36
C PRO A 66 -21.19 7.58 -5.78
N GLN A 67 -21.61 8.80 -6.13
CA GLN A 67 -22.18 9.12 -7.45
C GLN A 67 -21.13 9.63 -8.43
N MET A 68 -19.96 10.06 -7.95
CA MET A 68 -18.88 10.65 -8.72
C MET A 68 -18.60 9.97 -10.07
N PHE A 69 -18.48 8.64 -10.14
CA PHE A 69 -18.21 7.87 -11.37
C PHE A 69 -19.45 7.20 -12.00
N LYS A 70 -20.66 7.60 -11.60
CA LYS A 70 -21.92 7.04 -12.14
C LYS A 70 -22.43 7.79 -13.36
N GLY A 71 -21.61 8.67 -13.94
CA GLY A 71 -21.97 9.44 -15.13
C GLY A 71 -22.16 8.56 -16.36
N THR A 72 -22.99 9.02 -17.27
CA THR A 72 -23.18 8.41 -18.60
C THR A 72 -23.00 9.48 -19.67
N THR A 73 -22.89 9.09 -20.94
CA THR A 73 -22.82 10.04 -22.06
C THR A 73 -24.05 10.95 -22.19
N ALA A 74 -25.18 10.56 -21.57
CA ALA A 74 -26.40 11.34 -21.52
C ALA A 74 -26.47 12.28 -20.30
N THR A 75 -25.56 12.13 -19.33
CA THR A 75 -25.54 12.96 -18.13
C THR A 75 -24.94 14.34 -18.46
N PRO A 76 -25.65 15.45 -18.20
CA PRO A 76 -25.13 16.79 -18.47
C PRO A 76 -23.86 17.07 -17.67
N ASN A 77 -22.90 17.78 -18.28
CA ASN A 77 -21.66 18.27 -17.65
C ASN A 77 -20.75 17.17 -17.06
N VAL A 78 -20.91 15.91 -17.48
CA VAL A 78 -20.01 14.83 -17.11
C VAL A 78 -18.75 14.86 -17.96
N THR A 79 -17.59 14.75 -17.31
CA THR A 79 -16.30 14.58 -17.98
C THR A 79 -16.05 13.10 -18.27
N THR A 80 -15.71 12.76 -19.51
CA THR A 80 -15.33 11.40 -19.87
C THR A 80 -13.85 11.17 -19.56
N ILE A 81 -13.58 10.08 -18.82
CA ILE A 81 -12.24 9.54 -18.61
C ILE A 81 -12.15 8.24 -19.42
N THR A 82 -11.31 8.23 -20.44
CA THR A 82 -11.05 7.05 -21.25
C THR A 82 -9.78 6.38 -20.76
N ILE A 83 -9.84 5.10 -20.40
CA ILE A 83 -8.68 4.33 -19.94
C ILE A 83 -8.38 3.24 -20.97
N SER A 84 -7.15 3.20 -21.45
CA SER A 84 -6.63 2.15 -22.32
C SER A 84 -5.40 1.48 -21.71
N PHE A 85 -5.18 0.23 -22.09
CA PHE A 85 -4.06 -0.57 -21.63
C PHE A 85 -3.15 -0.86 -22.83
N ASP A 86 -1.88 -0.52 -22.68
CA ASP A 86 -0.83 -0.71 -23.68
C ASP A 86 0.13 -1.79 -23.20
N ASP A 87 0.14 -2.90 -23.92
CA ASP A 87 1.03 -4.06 -23.71
C ASP A 87 2.22 -4.08 -24.67
N ALA A 88 2.24 -3.18 -25.67
CA ALA A 88 3.21 -3.19 -26.75
C ALA A 88 4.47 -2.39 -26.40
N ASN A 89 4.31 -1.25 -25.73
CA ASN A 89 5.46 -0.43 -25.35
C ASN A 89 6.10 -0.94 -24.06
N ASN A 90 7.38 -1.30 -24.14
CA ASN A 90 8.15 -1.66 -22.96
C ASN A 90 8.68 -0.40 -22.26
N ILE A 91 7.80 0.29 -21.53
CA ILE A 91 8.20 1.43 -20.70
C ILE A 91 8.59 0.90 -19.34
N THR A 92 9.89 0.97 -19.02
CA THR A 92 10.38 0.67 -17.67
C THR A 92 10.11 1.88 -16.79
N GLY A 93 9.31 1.74 -15.73
CA GLY A 93 8.98 2.82 -14.80
C GLY A 93 10.14 3.22 -13.87
N ASN A 94 11.31 2.61 -14.05
CA ASN A 94 12.44 2.68 -13.14
C ASN A 94 13.61 3.51 -13.70
N SER A 95 14.01 4.55 -12.97
CA SER A 95 15.34 5.19 -13.12
C SER A 95 16.39 4.40 -12.32
N LYS A 96 17.69 4.73 -12.44
CA LYS A 96 18.85 4.03 -11.80
C LYS A 96 18.77 3.78 -10.27
N THR A 97 17.69 4.17 -9.59
CA THR A 97 17.49 4.19 -8.13
C THR A 97 16.45 3.22 -7.58
N GLN A 98 15.92 2.26 -8.36
CA GLN A 98 14.90 1.28 -7.89
C GLN A 98 13.59 1.94 -7.42
N GLN A 99 13.20 3.03 -8.07
CA GLN A 99 11.98 3.77 -7.74
C GLN A 99 11.06 3.72 -8.95
N VAL A 100 9.86 3.19 -8.74
CA VAL A 100 8.86 3.00 -9.79
C VAL A 100 7.99 4.25 -9.85
N ALA A 101 8.15 5.05 -10.91
CA ALA A 101 7.37 6.28 -11.09
C ALA A 101 5.95 5.91 -11.57
N ALA A 102 4.92 6.31 -10.82
CA ALA A 102 3.53 6.05 -11.21
C ALA A 102 3.21 6.75 -12.55
N ASP A 103 3.65 8.00 -12.68
CA ASP A 103 3.55 8.88 -13.87
C ASP A 103 4.34 8.39 -15.10
N VAL A 104 5.16 7.34 -14.97
CA VAL A 104 5.84 6.69 -16.11
C VAL A 104 5.11 5.41 -16.53
N LEU A 105 4.34 4.82 -15.62
CA LEU A 105 3.54 3.62 -15.88
C LEU A 105 2.11 3.94 -16.29
N GLY A 106 1.68 5.18 -16.06
CA GLY A 106 0.44 5.74 -16.56
C GLY A 106 0.68 7.14 -17.13
N GLU A 107 0.06 7.44 -18.27
CA GLU A 107 0.06 8.78 -18.85
C GLU A 107 -1.36 9.33 -18.86
N THR A 108 -1.55 10.49 -18.25
CA THR A 108 -2.83 11.21 -18.27
C THR A 108 -2.74 12.44 -19.18
N ALA A 109 -3.58 12.49 -20.21
CA ALA A 109 -3.67 13.61 -21.15
C ALA A 109 -5.08 14.22 -21.20
N ASP A 110 -5.16 15.51 -21.49
CA ASP A 110 -6.42 16.18 -21.84
C ASP A 110 -6.47 16.41 -23.34
N MET A 111 -7.35 15.68 -24.03
CA MET A 111 -7.58 15.83 -25.46
C MET A 111 -9.01 16.30 -25.69
N GLN A 112 -9.15 17.60 -26.01
CA GLN A 112 -10.42 18.19 -26.42
C GLN A 112 -11.55 18.02 -25.38
N GLY A 113 -11.23 18.07 -24.09
CA GLY A 113 -12.22 17.92 -23.01
C GLY A 113 -12.50 16.47 -22.60
N VAL A 114 -11.80 15.50 -23.20
CA VAL A 114 -11.76 14.10 -22.77
C VAL A 114 -10.43 13.84 -22.08
N LYS A 115 -10.50 13.29 -20.87
CA LYS A 115 -9.32 12.84 -20.13
C LYS A 115 -8.95 11.44 -20.62
N GLN A 116 -7.74 11.25 -21.10
CA GLN A 116 -7.24 9.95 -21.55
C GLN A 116 -6.18 9.46 -20.57
N ILE A 117 -6.30 8.22 -20.14
CA ILE A 117 -5.32 7.51 -19.32
C ILE A 117 -4.82 6.32 -20.12
N VAL A 118 -3.51 6.24 -20.34
CA VAL A 118 -2.86 5.07 -20.92
C VAL A 118 -2.06 4.39 -19.82
N ILE A 119 -2.29 3.09 -19.59
CA ILE A 119 -1.51 2.30 -18.62
C ILE A 119 -0.60 1.34 -19.36
N HIS A 120 0.70 1.39 -19.07
CA HIS A 120 1.71 0.50 -19.65
C HIS A 120 1.83 -0.78 -18.83
N THR A 121 1.08 -1.81 -19.22
CA THR A 121 0.90 -3.04 -18.43
C THR A 121 2.17 -3.88 -18.35
N LYS A 122 3.01 -3.83 -19.38
CA LYS A 122 4.31 -4.50 -19.36
C LYS A 122 5.24 -3.91 -18.30
N GLY A 123 5.26 -2.59 -18.15
CA GLY A 123 5.99 -1.92 -17.09
C GLY A 123 5.49 -2.31 -15.70
N ILE A 124 4.17 -2.43 -15.52
CA ILE A 124 3.56 -2.92 -14.26
C ILE A 124 4.06 -4.34 -13.92
N GLN A 125 4.11 -5.25 -14.90
CA GLN A 125 4.57 -6.62 -14.71
C GLN A 125 6.06 -6.68 -14.35
N GLU A 126 6.90 -5.92 -15.04
CA GLU A 126 8.35 -5.89 -14.81
C GLU A 126 8.70 -5.22 -13.48
N ASP A 127 8.01 -4.14 -13.12
CA ASP A 127 8.31 -3.36 -11.92
C ASP A 127 7.60 -3.90 -10.66
N TYR A 128 6.58 -4.76 -10.79
CA TYR A 128 5.84 -5.32 -9.64
C TYR A 128 6.77 -5.96 -8.60
N ASP A 129 7.76 -6.74 -9.04
CA ASP A 129 8.72 -7.42 -8.15
C ASP A 129 9.62 -6.45 -7.37
N LEU A 130 9.67 -5.18 -7.76
CA LEU A 130 10.40 -4.10 -7.06
C LEU A 130 9.54 -3.40 -5.99
N THR A 131 8.25 -3.72 -5.93
CA THR A 131 7.30 -3.10 -5.01
C THR A 131 7.08 -3.95 -3.75
N SER A 132 6.28 -3.44 -2.81
CA SER A 132 5.82 -4.19 -1.64
C SER A 132 4.32 -4.55 -1.72
N TYR A 133 3.72 -4.52 -2.92
CA TYR A 133 2.33 -4.95 -3.09
C TYR A 133 2.22 -6.47 -3.01
N ALA A 134 1.10 -6.95 -2.47
CA ALA A 134 0.84 -8.37 -2.36
C ALA A 134 0.47 -9.05 -3.69
N THR A 135 -0.03 -8.27 -4.66
CA THR A 135 -0.39 -8.76 -6.00
C THR A 135 -0.14 -7.68 -7.04
N GLU A 136 0.19 -8.08 -8.27
CA GLU A 136 0.31 -7.18 -9.43
C GLU A 136 -0.97 -6.36 -9.61
N ASN A 137 -2.14 -6.98 -9.43
CA ASN A 137 -3.42 -6.28 -9.51
C ASN A 137 -3.59 -5.18 -8.44
N SER A 138 -3.01 -5.36 -7.24
CA SER A 138 -3.00 -4.31 -6.21
C SER A 138 -2.09 -3.16 -6.60
N PHE A 139 -0.95 -3.45 -7.23
CA PHE A 139 -0.05 -2.42 -7.74
C PHE A 139 -0.70 -1.65 -8.90
N LEU A 140 -1.28 -2.35 -9.89
CA LEU A 140 -2.07 -1.77 -10.97
C LEU A 140 -3.21 -0.89 -10.44
N THR A 141 -3.94 -1.34 -9.43
CA THR A 141 -5.01 -0.55 -8.79
C THR A 141 -4.46 0.76 -8.22
N SER A 142 -3.28 0.75 -7.60
CA SER A 142 -2.65 1.97 -7.06
C SER A 142 -2.24 2.93 -8.17
N VAL A 143 -1.64 2.44 -9.25
CA VAL A 143 -1.25 3.29 -10.40
C VAL A 143 -2.49 3.88 -11.07
N LEU A 144 -3.53 3.08 -11.31
CA LEU A 144 -4.82 3.56 -11.81
C LEU A 144 -5.44 4.63 -10.92
N ALA A 145 -5.40 4.46 -9.59
CA ALA A 145 -5.94 5.45 -8.68
C ALA A 145 -5.16 6.78 -8.76
N HIS A 146 -3.83 6.72 -8.91
CA HIS A 146 -2.98 7.88 -9.12
C HIS A 146 -3.34 8.63 -10.40
N GLU A 147 -3.41 7.92 -11.54
CA GLU A 147 -3.77 8.52 -12.83
C GLU A 147 -5.19 9.10 -12.86
N ILE A 148 -6.15 8.42 -12.21
CA ILE A 148 -7.49 8.98 -12.04
C ILE A 148 -7.43 10.31 -11.26
N GLY A 149 -6.53 10.43 -10.28
CA GLY A 149 -6.26 11.71 -9.59
C GLY A 149 -5.85 12.81 -10.57
N HIS A 150 -4.91 12.53 -11.48
CA HIS A 150 -4.53 13.47 -12.54
C HIS A 150 -5.70 13.80 -13.47
N ALA A 151 -6.50 12.82 -13.88
CA ALA A 151 -7.67 13.04 -14.73
C ALA A 151 -8.72 13.93 -14.04
N MET A 152 -8.82 13.86 -12.72
CA MET A 152 -9.65 14.72 -11.88
C MET A 152 -9.06 16.11 -11.63
N GLY A 153 -7.82 16.38 -12.08
CA GLY A 153 -7.17 17.69 -12.00
C GLY A 153 -6.13 17.82 -10.89
N LEU A 154 -5.74 16.73 -10.22
CA LEU A 154 -4.68 16.76 -9.22
C LEU A 154 -3.30 16.83 -9.86
N GLN A 155 -2.40 17.54 -9.18
CA GLN A 155 -0.98 17.54 -9.46
C GLN A 155 -0.23 16.71 -8.44
N HIS A 156 1.04 16.42 -8.71
CA HIS A 156 1.87 15.70 -7.78
C HIS A 156 2.00 16.40 -6.42
N ASN A 157 1.83 15.65 -5.33
CA ASN A 157 2.20 16.08 -3.99
C ASN A 157 3.66 15.69 -3.72
N LEU A 158 4.60 16.62 -3.96
CA LEU A 158 6.03 16.34 -3.76
C LEU A 158 6.46 16.33 -2.28
N GLN A 159 5.58 16.72 -1.37
CA GLN A 159 5.92 16.94 0.04
C GLN A 159 5.61 15.75 0.94
N ASP A 160 4.60 14.94 0.59
CA ASP A 160 4.17 13.79 1.38
C ASP A 160 4.35 12.48 0.62
N LYS A 161 5.34 11.69 1.04
CA LYS A 161 5.65 10.38 0.44
C LYS A 161 4.57 9.32 0.62
N ASN A 162 3.63 9.53 1.55
CA ASN A 162 2.54 8.58 1.79
C ASN A 162 1.24 9.03 1.10
N ASP A 163 1.28 10.12 0.38
CA ASP A 163 0.19 10.61 -0.44
C ASP A 163 0.09 9.77 -1.72
N LEU A 164 -1.14 9.54 -2.20
CA LEU A 164 -1.36 8.79 -3.44
C LEU A 164 -0.74 9.53 -4.62
N MET A 165 -0.82 10.86 -4.68
CA MET A 165 -0.29 11.71 -5.74
C MET A 165 1.20 12.02 -5.58
N TYR A 166 1.93 11.35 -4.68
CA TYR A 166 3.39 11.39 -4.72
C TYR A 166 3.89 10.65 -5.98
N PRO A 167 4.78 11.24 -6.80
CA PRO A 167 5.10 10.76 -8.17
C PRO A 167 5.76 9.38 -8.23
N VAL A 168 6.28 8.90 -7.11
CA VAL A 168 6.91 7.58 -7.03
C VAL A 168 6.01 6.65 -6.23
N ASN A 169 5.75 5.46 -6.75
CA ASN A 169 5.05 4.43 -6.00
C ASN A 169 6.00 3.79 -4.99
N LEU A 170 5.78 4.07 -3.71
CA LEU A 170 6.56 3.57 -2.58
C LEU A 170 5.93 2.33 -1.92
N GLY A 171 4.74 1.91 -2.39
CA GLY A 171 4.04 0.73 -1.93
C GLY A 171 2.66 1.02 -1.32
N PRO A 172 1.99 -0.01 -0.74
CA PRO A 172 0.57 0.02 -0.39
C PRO A 172 0.22 0.93 0.80
N ILE A 173 1.19 1.65 1.35
CA ILE A 173 0.96 2.65 2.39
C ILE A 173 0.51 3.99 1.83
N GLN A 174 0.70 4.22 0.52
CA GLN A 174 0.20 5.42 -0.13
C GLN A 174 -1.32 5.40 -0.22
N ALA A 175 -1.94 6.52 0.11
CA ALA A 175 -3.39 6.63 0.16
C ALA A 175 -3.84 8.03 -0.21
N ILE A 176 -5.08 8.13 -0.69
CA ILE A 176 -5.76 9.42 -0.90
C ILE A 176 -5.74 10.19 0.41
N SER A 177 -5.24 11.42 0.37
CA SER A 177 -4.98 12.23 1.54
C SER A 177 -5.92 13.44 1.62
N GLU A 178 -5.85 14.16 2.74
CA GLU A 178 -6.49 15.46 2.89
C GLU A 178 -5.98 16.48 1.86
N TRP A 179 -4.69 16.39 1.49
CA TRP A 179 -4.12 17.26 0.48
C TRP A 179 -4.79 17.01 -0.87
N ASP A 180 -4.95 15.75 -1.27
CA ASP A 180 -5.66 15.38 -2.50
C ASP A 180 -7.07 15.96 -2.52
N ALA A 181 -7.85 15.69 -1.46
CA ALA A 181 -9.23 16.14 -1.37
C ALA A 181 -9.37 17.67 -1.39
N SER A 182 -8.41 18.40 -0.83
CA SER A 182 -8.43 19.87 -0.78
C SER A 182 -7.92 20.57 -2.05
N HIS A 183 -7.26 19.84 -2.96
CA HIS A 183 -6.70 20.38 -4.20
C HIS A 183 -7.49 19.98 -5.45
N LEU A 184 -8.64 19.31 -5.29
CA LEU A 184 -9.56 19.05 -6.39
C LEU A 184 -10.18 20.36 -6.90
N PRO A 185 -10.52 20.45 -8.20
CA PRO A 185 -11.08 21.66 -8.80
C PRO A 185 -12.55 21.91 -8.42
N TRP A 186 -13.11 21.12 -7.50
CA TRP A 186 -14.44 21.30 -6.93
C TRP A 186 -14.39 21.19 -5.41
N GLN A 187 -15.45 21.67 -4.76
CA GLN A 187 -15.56 21.60 -3.31
C GLN A 187 -15.89 20.17 -2.86
N VAL A 188 -15.02 19.58 -2.06
CA VAL A 188 -15.25 18.29 -1.36
C VAL A 188 -15.95 18.54 -0.03
N ASP A 189 -16.77 17.58 0.41
CA ASP A 189 -17.43 17.61 1.71
C ASP A 189 -16.42 17.74 2.86
N THR A 190 -16.67 18.65 3.79
CA THR A 190 -15.78 18.92 4.92
C THR A 190 -15.64 17.72 5.86
N GLY A 191 -16.66 16.86 5.96
CA GLY A 191 -16.60 15.61 6.70
C GLY A 191 -15.66 14.60 6.05
N ALA A 192 -15.61 14.52 4.72
CA ALA A 192 -14.64 13.70 4.00
C ALA A 192 -13.20 14.17 4.26
N ILE A 193 -12.95 15.47 4.12
CA ILE A 193 -11.63 16.09 4.42
C ILE A 193 -11.21 15.79 5.87
N GLN A 194 -12.11 16.00 6.84
CA GLN A 194 -11.82 15.75 8.26
C GLN A 194 -11.52 14.26 8.55
N GLN A 195 -12.23 13.34 7.89
CA GLN A 195 -11.96 11.91 8.04
C GLN A 195 -10.60 11.53 7.46
N LEU A 196 -10.21 12.09 6.31
CA LEU A 196 -8.88 11.86 5.73
C LEU A 196 -7.76 12.39 6.63
N ALA A 197 -7.93 13.57 7.22
CA ALA A 197 -7.01 14.13 8.22
C ALA A 197 -6.85 13.19 9.43
N THR A 198 -7.96 12.65 9.93
CA THR A 198 -7.97 11.72 11.07
C THR A 198 -7.33 10.38 10.70
N LYS A 199 -7.61 9.87 9.50
CA LYS A 199 -7.07 8.61 8.98
C LYS A 199 -5.56 8.71 8.76
N LYS A 200 -5.04 9.86 8.31
CA LYS A 200 -3.59 10.11 8.21
C LYS A 200 -2.90 10.00 9.57
N SER A 201 -3.50 10.58 10.62
CA SER A 201 -2.99 10.44 12.00
C SER A 201 -2.92 8.99 12.44
N TRP A 202 -3.96 8.19 12.18
CA TRP A 202 -3.97 6.75 12.53
C TRP A 202 -3.02 5.91 11.69
N LEU A 203 -3.01 6.13 10.36
CA LEU A 203 -2.10 5.46 9.44
C LEU A 203 -0.65 5.74 9.79
N SER A 204 -0.30 6.96 10.25
CA SER A 204 1.07 7.27 10.69
C SER A 204 1.53 6.40 11.88
N GLN A 205 0.62 6.05 12.80
CA GLN A 205 0.90 5.14 13.92
C GLN A 205 0.96 3.67 13.46
N GLY A 206 0.06 3.26 12.56
CA GLY A 206 0.08 1.93 11.94
C GLY A 206 1.29 1.70 11.03
N MET A 207 1.80 2.75 10.39
CA MET A 207 2.95 2.71 9.46
C MET A 207 4.23 2.24 10.14
N MET A 208 4.42 2.54 11.44
CA MET A 208 5.57 2.03 12.21
C MET A 208 5.53 0.50 12.31
N VAL A 209 4.34 -0.09 12.41
CA VAL A 209 4.10 -1.54 12.47
C VAL A 209 4.08 -2.17 11.08
N GLN A 210 3.73 -1.42 10.03
CA GLN A 210 3.68 -1.91 8.65
C GLN A 210 5.04 -1.78 7.92
N ARG A 211 5.93 -0.87 8.36
CA ARG A 211 7.31 -0.81 7.87
C ARG A 211 8.10 -2.09 8.17
N THR A 212 7.82 -2.77 9.28
CA THR A 212 8.40 -4.08 9.58
C THR A 212 7.87 -5.17 8.64
N SER A 213 6.58 -5.15 8.29
CA SER A 213 6.00 -6.15 7.38
C SER A 213 6.33 -5.88 5.90
N MET A 214 6.50 -4.63 5.48
CA MET A 214 6.98 -4.31 4.13
C MET A 214 8.47 -4.63 3.94
N PHE A 215 9.27 -4.53 5.00
CA PHE A 215 10.63 -5.07 5.00
C PHE A 215 10.60 -6.59 4.78
N GLU A 216 9.75 -7.32 5.51
CA GLU A 216 9.56 -8.76 5.31
C GLU A 216 9.07 -9.10 3.89
N ALA A 217 8.12 -8.35 3.32
CA ALA A 217 7.64 -8.54 1.96
C ALA A 217 8.75 -8.32 0.91
N ARG A 218 9.51 -7.21 1.00
CA ARG A 218 10.65 -6.97 0.09
C ARG A 218 11.75 -8.01 0.24
N VAL A 219 11.97 -8.52 1.46
CA VAL A 219 12.92 -9.60 1.75
C VAL A 219 12.44 -10.94 1.18
N ALA A 220 11.12 -11.16 1.07
CA ALA A 220 10.54 -12.36 0.44
C ALA A 220 10.78 -12.42 -1.08
N HIS A 221 10.93 -11.27 -1.75
CA HIS A 221 11.26 -11.18 -3.17
C HIS A 221 12.76 -11.30 -3.48
N LEU A 222 13.62 -11.45 -2.46
CA LEU A 222 15.05 -11.62 -2.69
C LEU A 222 15.34 -12.97 -3.38
N PRO A 223 16.28 -13.00 -4.34
CA PRO A 223 16.65 -14.24 -5.03
C PRO A 223 17.00 -15.35 -4.04
N THR A 224 16.65 -16.59 -4.34
CA THR A 224 16.96 -17.77 -3.51
C THR A 224 18.44 -17.87 -3.12
N VAL A 225 19.35 -17.35 -3.95
CA VAL A 225 20.80 -17.26 -3.67
C VAL A 225 21.12 -16.40 -2.44
N PHE A 226 20.35 -15.34 -2.18
CA PHE A 226 20.51 -14.53 -0.98
C PHE A 226 20.21 -15.35 0.28
N TRP A 227 19.11 -16.12 0.25
CA TRP A 227 18.70 -16.97 1.37
C TRP A 227 19.66 -18.14 1.61
N THR A 228 20.20 -18.76 0.57
CA THR A 228 21.23 -19.81 0.75
C THR A 228 22.50 -19.25 1.38
N MET A 229 22.87 -18.01 1.07
CA MET A 229 24.01 -17.33 1.68
C MET A 229 23.77 -17.00 3.16
N VAL A 230 22.57 -16.51 3.52
CA VAL A 230 22.17 -16.23 4.91
C VAL A 230 22.15 -17.52 5.75
N ILE A 231 21.57 -18.60 5.21
CA ILE A 231 21.57 -19.92 5.88
C ILE A 231 23.01 -20.42 6.05
N GLY A 232 23.85 -20.28 5.02
CA GLY A 232 25.27 -20.65 5.10
C GLY A 232 26.02 -19.92 6.21
N LEU A 233 25.80 -18.61 6.35
CA LEU A 233 26.39 -17.79 7.42
C LEU A 233 25.85 -18.17 8.80
N ALA A 234 24.56 -18.45 8.92
CA ALA A 234 23.95 -18.89 10.19
C ALA A 234 24.54 -20.23 10.65
N VAL A 235 24.67 -21.20 9.73
CA VAL A 235 25.29 -22.51 10.01
C VAL A 235 26.77 -22.36 10.39
N ALA A 236 27.54 -21.53 9.68
CA ALA A 236 28.92 -21.26 10.00
C ALA A 236 29.09 -20.64 11.40
N SER A 237 28.23 -19.69 11.75
CA SER A 237 28.21 -19.07 13.08
C SER A 237 27.91 -20.08 14.18
N LEU A 238 26.95 -20.99 13.95
CA LEU A 238 26.59 -22.05 14.88
C LEU A 238 27.75 -23.03 15.11
N LEU A 239 28.50 -23.36 14.05
CA LEU A 239 29.70 -24.21 14.15
C LEU A 239 30.82 -23.55 14.96
N VAL A 240 31.01 -22.24 14.83
CA VAL A 240 31.98 -21.47 15.65
C VAL A 240 31.57 -21.52 17.12
N VAL A 241 30.30 -21.26 17.44
CA VAL A 241 29.79 -21.31 18.81
C VAL A 241 29.98 -22.70 19.42
N VAL A 242 29.63 -23.76 18.69
CA VAL A 242 29.82 -25.15 19.17
C VAL A 242 31.29 -25.43 19.44
N ARG A 243 32.20 -25.02 18.55
CA ARG A 243 33.65 -25.20 18.76
C ARG A 243 34.16 -24.46 19.99
N VAL A 244 33.73 -23.23 20.21
CA VAL A 244 34.12 -22.43 21.39
C VAL A 244 33.61 -23.09 22.68
N VAL A 245 32.37 -23.59 22.70
CA VAL A 245 31.80 -24.28 23.86
C VAL A 245 32.54 -25.58 24.15
N VAL A 246 32.87 -26.37 23.13
CA VAL A 246 33.64 -27.62 23.30
C VAL A 246 35.03 -27.32 23.83
N TRP A 247 35.72 -26.33 23.27
CA TRP A 247 37.04 -25.91 23.74
C TRP A 247 37.00 -25.43 25.19
N HIS A 248 36.04 -24.57 25.55
CA HIS A 248 35.86 -24.12 26.92
C HIS A 248 35.64 -25.29 27.90
N ARG A 249 34.82 -26.28 27.53
CA ARG A 249 34.62 -27.49 28.35
C ARG A 249 35.90 -28.30 28.52
N GLN A 250 36.75 -28.38 27.51
CA GLN A 250 38.04 -29.08 27.60
C GLN A 250 39.01 -28.33 28.52
N VAL A 251 39.10 -27.01 28.40
CA VAL A 251 39.95 -26.17 29.27
C VAL A 251 39.52 -26.28 30.73
N VAL A 252 38.22 -26.19 31.02
CA VAL A 252 37.70 -26.33 32.39
C VAL A 252 38.01 -27.71 32.97
N LYS A 253 37.87 -28.78 32.18
CA LYS A 253 38.26 -30.13 32.63
C LYS A 253 39.75 -30.24 32.94
N GLN A 254 40.61 -29.65 32.11
CA GLN A 254 42.05 -29.63 32.35
C GLN A 254 42.41 -28.82 33.60
N MET A 255 41.76 -27.69 33.85
CA MET A 255 41.97 -26.90 35.07
C MET A 255 41.53 -27.66 36.32
N GLN A 256 40.41 -28.38 36.28
CA GLN A 256 39.95 -29.22 37.39
C GLN A 256 40.92 -30.38 37.68
N GLN A 257 41.47 -31.01 36.64
CA GLN A 257 42.47 -32.07 36.79
C GLN A 257 43.80 -31.55 37.34
N MET A 258 44.21 -30.34 36.97
CA MET A 258 45.42 -29.72 37.52
C MET A 258 45.25 -29.31 38.99
N ALA A 259 44.05 -28.85 39.39
CA ALA A 259 43.74 -28.53 40.78
C ALA A 259 43.77 -29.77 41.68
N THR A 260 43.19 -30.90 41.25
CA THR A 260 43.21 -32.14 42.04
C THR A 260 44.61 -32.77 42.12
N VAL A 261 45.45 -32.62 41.09
CA VAL A 261 46.84 -33.10 41.12
C VAL A 261 47.73 -32.23 42.02
N ALA A 262 47.44 -30.93 42.15
CA ALA A 262 48.14 -30.05 43.08
C ALA A 262 47.80 -30.38 44.55
N GLU A 263 46.55 -30.72 44.84
CA GLU A 263 46.06 -31.07 46.20
C GLU A 263 46.60 -32.42 46.71
N VAL A 264 46.98 -33.34 45.81
CA VAL A 264 47.58 -34.65 46.15
C VAL A 264 49.11 -34.56 46.38
N LYS A 265 49.73 -33.40 46.10
CA LYS A 265 51.17 -33.18 46.25
C LYS A 265 51.57 -32.36 47.49
N GLU A 266 50.60 -31.87 48.27
CA GLU A 266 50.79 -31.42 49.66
C GLU A 266 50.58 -32.59 50.64
#